data_AF-A0A420T983-F1
#
_entry.id   AF-A0A420T983-F1
#
_cell.length_a   1.000
_cell.length_b   1.000
_cell.length_c   1.000
_cell.angle_alpha   90.00
_cell.angle_beta   90.00
_cell.angle_gamma   90.00
#
_symmetry.space_group_name_H-M   'P 1'
#
loop_
_entity.id
_entity.type
_entity.pdbx_description
1 polymer ?
#
loop_
_entity_poly.entity_id
_entity_poly.type
_entity_poly.pdbx_seq_one_letter_code
_entity_poly.pdbx_strand_id
1 'polypeptide(L)'
;MAESSGQSKYRQPNPGKRQRIRSPSRDREIIDNGTIYTQRLDKGAIRIMTLHRGSGSDIFECDLRNIRLAAKSVVQTPPYEALSYVWGSKQDPRHIYINGNRFAVTQNLFEALAYLRLPDSDRTLWIDAICINQLDFAEREVQVQQMPSPVSKSMRHSLTWYGRFDGTAVI
;
A
#
# COMPACT_ATOMS: atom_id res chain seq x y z
N MET A 1 -51.18 -2.66 60.29
CA MET A 1 -51.80 -3.93 59.85
C MET A 1 -52.16 -3.72 58.38
N ALA A 2 -51.36 -4.12 57.38
CA ALA A 2 -50.98 -5.49 56.98
C ALA A 2 -52.25 -6.32 56.74
N GLU A 3 -52.60 -6.91 55.59
CA GLU A 3 -51.90 -7.31 54.36
C GLU A 3 -52.95 -7.47 53.23
N SER A 4 -52.56 -7.30 51.96
CA SER A 4 -53.34 -7.78 50.81
C SER A 4 -52.51 -8.78 50.02
N SER A 5 -53.05 -10.00 49.94
CA SER A 5 -52.52 -11.16 49.25
C SER A 5 -52.42 -10.96 47.74
N GLY A 6 -51.20 -11.06 47.20
CA GLY A 6 -50.94 -11.12 45.75
C GLY A 6 -50.34 -12.47 45.38
N GLN A 7 -51.08 -13.28 44.64
CA GLN A 7 -50.65 -14.59 44.17
C GLN A 7 -49.53 -14.52 43.12
N SER A 8 -48.58 -15.43 43.30
CA SER A 8 -47.45 -15.81 42.45
C SER A 8 -47.85 -16.20 41.02
N LYS A 9 -47.16 -15.63 40.03
CA LYS A 9 -46.89 -16.26 38.73
C LYS A 9 -45.45 -15.96 38.33
N TYR A 10 -44.52 -16.84 38.71
CA TYR A 10 -43.17 -16.85 38.16
C TYR A 10 -43.23 -17.14 36.66
N ARG A 11 -42.87 -16.15 35.84
CA ARG A 11 -42.69 -16.28 34.40
C ARG A 11 -41.20 -16.56 34.14
N GLN A 12 -40.88 -17.79 33.73
CA GLN A 12 -39.53 -18.13 33.29
C GLN A 12 -39.18 -17.33 32.01
N PRO A 13 -37.94 -16.83 31.85
CA PRO A 13 -37.53 -16.15 30.63
C PRO A 13 -37.31 -17.16 29.49
N ASN A 14 -37.94 -16.90 28.34
CA ASN A 14 -37.77 -17.67 27.10
C ASN A 14 -36.31 -17.66 26.63
N PRO A 15 -35.67 -18.83 26.41
CA PRO A 15 -34.34 -18.91 25.81
C PRO A 15 -34.50 -18.83 24.28
N GLY A 16 -34.72 -17.64 23.73
CA GLY A 16 -35.06 -17.55 22.30
C GLY A 16 -34.95 -16.19 21.63
N LYS A 17 -34.39 -15.17 22.28
CA LYS A 17 -34.13 -13.89 21.60
C LYS A 17 -32.64 -13.61 21.61
N ARG A 18 -31.91 -14.24 20.68
CA ARG A 18 -30.64 -13.70 20.20
C ARG A 18 -30.95 -12.33 19.63
N GLN A 19 -30.69 -11.30 20.43
CA GLN A 19 -30.61 -9.93 19.97
C GLN A 19 -29.63 -9.95 18.80
N ARG A 20 -30.12 -9.72 17.59
CA ARG A 20 -29.25 -9.54 16.42
C ARG A 20 -28.43 -8.30 16.74
N ILE A 21 -27.23 -8.52 17.27
CA ILE A 21 -26.16 -7.53 17.20
C ILE A 21 -26.12 -7.20 15.71
N ARG A 22 -26.58 -5.99 15.35
CA ARG A 22 -26.44 -5.51 14.00
C ARG A 22 -24.94 -5.56 13.75
N SER A 23 -24.51 -6.53 12.94
CA SER A 23 -23.16 -6.58 12.40
C SER A 23 -22.86 -5.17 11.94
N PRO A 24 -21.73 -4.55 12.35
CA PRO A 24 -21.39 -3.25 11.81
C PRO A 24 -21.43 -3.41 10.29
N SER A 25 -22.28 -2.60 9.67
CA SER A 25 -22.46 -2.55 8.23
C SER A 25 -21.09 -2.60 7.58
N ARG A 26 -20.94 -3.43 6.54
CA ARG A 26 -19.74 -3.48 5.69
C ARG A 26 -19.62 -2.18 4.90
N ASP A 27 -19.53 -1.07 5.60
CA ASP A 27 -19.04 0.17 5.08
C ASP A 27 -17.54 -0.10 4.92
N ARG A 28 -17.21 -0.50 3.69
CA ARG A 28 -15.84 -0.59 3.20
C ARG A 28 -15.14 0.66 3.70
N GLU A 29 -14.24 0.52 4.67
CA GLU A 29 -13.25 1.55 4.94
C GLU A 29 -12.65 1.87 3.58
N ILE A 30 -12.93 3.07 3.11
CA ILE A 30 -12.41 3.57 1.86
C ILE A 30 -10.90 3.57 2.07
N ILE A 31 -10.23 2.62 1.42
CA ILE A 31 -8.79 2.58 1.30
C ILE A 31 -8.41 3.89 0.62
N ASP A 32 -7.97 4.88 1.39
CA ASP A 32 -7.60 6.19 0.87
C ASP A 32 -6.22 6.14 0.19
N ASN A 33 -6.15 5.34 -0.87
CA ASN A 33 -5.00 5.28 -1.76
C ASN A 33 -4.95 6.51 -2.68
N GLY A 34 -5.89 7.46 -2.58
CA GLY A 34 -6.00 8.63 -3.46
C GLY A 34 -5.28 9.87 -2.95
N THR A 35 -5.12 10.03 -1.64
CA THR A 35 -4.54 11.26 -1.03
C THR A 35 -3.05 11.46 -1.25
N ILE A 36 -2.31 10.41 -1.62
CA ILE A 36 -0.87 10.52 -1.90
C ILE A 36 -0.57 11.15 -3.28
N TYR A 37 -1.58 11.26 -4.15
CA TYR A 37 -1.42 11.79 -5.51
C TYR A 37 -1.93 13.23 -5.61
N THR A 38 -1.01 14.19 -5.66
CA THR A 38 -1.35 15.62 -5.73
C THR A 38 -1.78 16.09 -7.13
N GLN A 39 -1.36 15.37 -8.18
CA GLN A 39 -1.68 15.70 -9.57
C GLN A 39 -1.61 14.44 -10.45
N ARG A 40 -2.43 14.41 -11.50
CA ARG A 40 -2.34 13.42 -12.58
C ARG A 40 -1.01 13.58 -13.33
N LEU A 41 -0.38 12.48 -13.72
CA LEU A 41 0.84 12.52 -14.54
C LEU A 41 0.54 12.59 -16.04
N ASP A 42 1.22 13.50 -16.73
CA ASP A 42 1.23 13.56 -18.19
C ASP A 42 2.24 12.58 -18.81
N LYS A 43 2.22 12.49 -20.14
CA LYS A 43 3.28 11.86 -20.92
C LYS A 43 4.64 12.50 -20.61
N GLY A 44 5.66 11.65 -20.46
CA GLY A 44 7.03 12.02 -20.12
C GLY A 44 7.25 12.32 -18.64
N ALA A 45 6.28 12.05 -17.77
CA ALA A 45 6.44 12.16 -16.31
C ALA A 45 6.20 10.80 -15.64
N ILE A 46 6.98 10.51 -14.60
CA ILE A 46 6.78 9.36 -13.71
C ILE A 46 6.85 9.83 -12.26
N ARG A 47 6.30 9.05 -11.33
CA ARG A 47 6.62 9.17 -9.91
C ARG A 47 7.75 8.22 -9.55
N ILE A 48 8.60 8.64 -8.63
CA ILE A 48 9.58 7.76 -7.97
C ILE A 48 9.37 7.86 -6.47
N MET A 49 9.49 6.72 -5.82
CA MET A 49 9.38 6.58 -4.37
C MET A 49 10.77 6.50 -3.77
N THR A 50 11.04 7.28 -2.73
CA THR A 50 12.22 7.10 -1.89
C THR A 50 11.77 6.33 -0.65
N LEU A 51 12.26 5.10 -0.49
CA LEU A 51 12.12 4.30 0.71
C LEU A 51 13.19 4.73 1.71
N HIS A 52 12.80 5.29 2.85
CA HIS A 52 13.77 5.75 3.83
C HIS A 52 14.41 4.58 4.57
N ARG A 53 15.66 4.80 4.96
CA ARG A 53 16.42 3.86 5.78
C ARG A 53 15.70 3.50 7.08
N GLY A 54 16.06 2.37 7.65
CA GLY A 54 15.56 1.93 8.95
C GLY A 54 15.68 0.42 9.12
N SER A 55 15.31 -0.06 10.30
CA SER A 55 15.59 -1.42 10.74
C SER A 55 14.45 -1.99 11.58
N GLY A 56 14.38 -3.33 11.65
CA GLY A 56 13.49 -4.04 12.57
C GLY A 56 12.03 -3.57 12.48
N SER A 57 11.54 -2.96 13.57
CA SER A 57 10.16 -2.49 13.74
C SER A 57 9.95 -1.00 13.39
N ASP A 58 10.95 -0.32 12.82
CA ASP A 58 10.83 1.08 12.45
C ASP A 58 9.67 1.30 11.48
N ILE A 59 8.98 2.43 11.65
CA ILE A 59 7.91 2.84 10.74
C ILE A 59 8.46 2.91 9.32
N PHE A 60 7.70 2.38 8.36
CA PHE A 60 8.03 2.46 6.95
C PHE A 60 7.61 3.82 6.42
N GLU A 61 8.57 4.73 6.34
CA GLU A 61 8.39 6.05 5.76
C GLU A 61 8.96 6.09 4.35
N CYS A 62 8.22 6.76 3.47
CA CYS A 62 8.58 6.97 2.09
C CYS A 62 8.22 8.40 1.65
N ASP A 63 9.01 8.92 0.73
CA ASP A 63 8.65 10.10 -0.06
C ASP A 63 8.21 9.68 -1.46
N LEU A 64 7.22 10.36 -2.02
CA LEU A 64 6.77 10.20 -3.40
C LEU A 64 6.88 11.52 -4.14
N ARG A 65 7.67 11.54 -5.22
CA ARG A 65 7.92 12.75 -6.03
C ARG A 65 7.74 12.51 -7.51
N ASN A 66 7.27 13.53 -8.22
CA ASN A 66 7.14 13.52 -9.66
C ASN A 66 8.48 13.93 -10.29
N ILE A 67 8.88 13.22 -11.34
CA ILE A 67 10.04 13.56 -12.17
C ILE A 67 9.65 13.53 -13.64
N ARG A 68 10.36 14.32 -14.47
CA ARG A 68 10.23 14.26 -15.93
C ARG A 68 11.32 13.34 -16.48
N LEU A 69 10.93 12.44 -17.37
CA LEU A 69 11.85 11.60 -18.12
C LEU A 69 12.48 12.47 -19.23
N ALA A 70 13.74 12.87 -19.05
CA ALA A 70 14.47 13.57 -20.11
C ALA A 70 14.83 12.57 -21.23
N ALA A 71 14.34 12.81 -22.44
CA ALA A 71 14.54 11.92 -23.59
C ALA A 71 16.00 11.64 -23.96
N LYS A 72 16.96 12.46 -23.48
CA LYS A 72 18.37 12.39 -23.91
C LYS A 72 19.42 12.63 -22.81
N SER A 73 19.04 12.91 -21.56
CA SER A 73 20.02 13.24 -20.50
C SER A 73 19.78 12.49 -19.19
N VAL A 74 20.79 11.74 -18.76
CA VAL A 74 20.88 11.11 -17.43
C VAL A 74 20.99 12.15 -16.32
N VAL A 75 21.45 13.37 -16.66
CA VAL A 75 21.83 14.40 -15.68
C VAL A 75 20.62 14.97 -14.93
N GLN A 76 19.41 14.86 -15.48
CA GLN A 76 18.20 15.45 -14.89
C GLN A 76 17.30 14.44 -14.16
N THR A 77 17.48 13.15 -14.38
CA THR A 77 16.63 12.12 -13.77
C THR A 77 17.41 11.41 -12.68
N PRO A 78 17.00 11.53 -11.39
CA PRO A 78 17.62 10.78 -10.32
C PRO A 78 17.59 9.28 -10.63
N PRO A 79 18.71 8.56 -10.49
CA PRO A 79 18.72 7.13 -10.73
C PRO A 79 17.75 6.38 -9.81
N TYR A 80 17.02 5.41 -10.36
CA TYR A 80 16.06 4.60 -9.60
C TYR A 80 16.14 3.12 -10.01
N GLU A 81 15.64 2.25 -9.15
CA GLU A 81 15.49 0.81 -9.39
C GLU A 81 14.02 0.51 -9.63
N ALA A 82 13.66 -0.27 -10.66
CA ALA A 82 12.27 -0.69 -10.85
C ALA A 82 12.03 -2.02 -10.14
N LEU A 83 10.96 -2.12 -9.37
CA LEU A 83 10.56 -3.35 -8.71
C LEU A 83 9.49 -4.08 -9.53
N SER A 84 9.84 -5.25 -10.04
CA SER A 84 8.92 -6.26 -10.56
C SER A 84 8.60 -7.25 -9.45
N TYR A 85 7.33 -7.58 -9.24
CA TYR A 85 6.92 -8.52 -8.22
C TYR A 85 5.57 -9.15 -8.55
N VAL A 86 5.31 -10.35 -8.03
CA VAL A 86 3.99 -10.96 -8.16
C VAL A 86 2.99 -10.23 -7.27
N TRP A 87 1.86 -9.81 -7.84
CA TRP A 87 0.83 -9.15 -7.06
C TRP A 87 0.25 -10.12 -6.01
N GLY A 88 0.30 -9.71 -4.75
CA GLY A 88 -0.21 -10.51 -3.63
C GLY A 88 -1.71 -10.33 -3.40
N SER A 89 -2.24 -11.11 -2.45
CA SER A 89 -3.61 -10.92 -1.96
C SER A 89 -3.81 -9.51 -1.42
N LYS A 90 -5.00 -8.95 -1.68
CA LYS A 90 -5.45 -7.68 -1.08
C LYS A 90 -6.05 -7.87 0.33
N GLN A 91 -6.15 -9.11 0.79
CA GLN A 91 -6.61 -9.43 2.14
C GLN A 91 -5.48 -9.12 3.13
N ASP A 92 -5.85 -8.61 4.30
CA ASP A 92 -4.91 -8.23 5.38
C ASP A 92 -3.78 -7.28 4.92
N PRO A 93 -4.14 -6.05 4.47
CA PRO A 93 -3.14 -5.10 3.99
C PRO A 93 -2.22 -4.63 5.11
N ARG A 94 -0.97 -4.39 4.75
CA ARG A 94 0.02 -3.71 5.60
C ARG A 94 0.03 -2.23 5.28
N HIS A 95 0.56 -1.44 6.21
CA HIS A 95 0.54 0.00 6.10
C HIS A 95 1.96 0.56 6.11
N ILE A 96 2.19 1.50 5.21
CA ILE A 96 3.37 2.35 5.13
C ILE A 96 2.92 3.81 5.14
N TYR A 97 3.86 4.74 5.32
CA TYR A 97 3.60 6.17 5.25
C TYR A 97 4.27 6.75 4.02
N ILE A 98 3.49 7.42 3.18
CA ILE A 98 3.97 8.08 1.96
C ILE A 98 3.67 9.58 2.08
N ASN A 99 4.70 10.41 2.08
CA ASN A 99 4.57 11.86 2.32
C ASN A 99 3.74 12.15 3.59
N GLY A 100 3.95 11.36 4.66
CA GLY A 100 3.20 11.45 5.92
C GLY A 100 1.79 10.86 5.91
N ASN A 101 1.26 10.41 4.77
CA ASN A 101 -0.07 9.82 4.66
C ASN A 101 -0.01 8.29 4.76
N ARG A 102 -0.93 7.70 5.53
CA ARG A 102 -1.01 6.25 5.70
C ARG A 102 -1.52 5.59 4.40
N PHE A 103 -0.76 4.65 3.86
CA PHE A 103 -1.05 3.99 2.59
C PHE A 103 -1.06 2.47 2.75
N ALA A 104 -2.05 1.81 2.16
CA ALA A 104 -2.23 0.36 2.24
C ALA A 104 -1.50 -0.36 1.11
N VAL A 105 -0.62 -1.29 1.46
CA VAL A 105 0.09 -2.18 0.54
C VAL A 105 -0.27 -3.64 0.80
N THR A 106 -0.15 -4.49 -0.22
CA THR A 106 -0.30 -5.94 -0.02
C THR A 106 0.81 -6.46 0.88
N GLN A 107 0.56 -7.57 1.57
CA GLN A 107 1.58 -8.25 2.39
C GLN A 107 2.85 -8.57 1.58
N ASN A 108 2.69 -9.05 0.34
CA ASN A 108 3.85 -9.36 -0.52
C ASN A 108 4.69 -8.12 -0.86
N LEU A 109 4.04 -6.99 -1.17
CA LEU A 109 4.76 -5.75 -1.43
C LEU A 109 5.44 -5.24 -0.16
N PHE A 110 4.78 -5.34 0.99
CA PHE A 110 5.38 -4.96 2.27
C PHE A 110 6.64 -5.77 2.57
N GLU A 111 6.62 -7.08 2.33
CA GLU A 111 7.80 -7.94 2.51
C GLU A 111 8.93 -7.58 1.55
N ALA A 112 8.61 -7.30 0.28
CA ALA A 112 9.60 -6.82 -0.68
C ALA A 112 10.25 -5.52 -0.21
N LEU A 113 9.44 -4.54 0.25
CA LEU A 113 9.94 -3.28 0.79
C LEU A 113 10.81 -3.49 2.03
N ALA A 114 10.40 -4.38 2.94
CA ALA A 114 11.16 -4.71 4.13
C ALA A 114 12.51 -5.34 3.81
N TYR A 115 12.57 -6.18 2.78
CA TYR A 115 13.83 -6.77 2.32
C TYR A 115 14.74 -5.75 1.62
N LEU A 116 14.15 -4.83 0.86
CA LEU A 116 14.90 -3.79 0.13
C LEU A 116 15.36 -2.63 1.02
N ARG A 117 14.69 -2.41 2.16
CA ARG A 117 15.02 -1.33 3.10
C ARG A 117 16.41 -1.54 3.66
N LEU A 118 17.27 -0.53 3.49
CA LEU A 118 18.63 -0.55 4.03
C LEU A 118 18.64 0.15 5.40
N PRO A 119 19.49 -0.27 6.34
CA PRO A 119 19.55 0.32 7.67
C PRO A 119 20.17 1.73 7.67
N ASP A 120 21.06 2.02 6.72
CA ASP A 120 21.95 3.18 6.74
C ASP A 120 21.73 4.15 5.57
N SER A 121 20.97 3.75 4.56
CA SER A 121 20.79 4.49 3.32
C SER A 121 19.38 4.41 2.76
N ASP A 122 18.94 5.48 2.11
CA ASP A 122 17.63 5.52 1.47
C ASP A 122 17.72 4.88 0.07
N ARG A 123 16.64 4.25 -0.37
CA ARG A 123 16.58 3.56 -1.67
C ARG A 123 15.52 4.20 -2.56
N THR A 124 15.86 4.51 -3.81
CA THR A 124 14.92 5.10 -4.77
C THR A 124 14.34 4.03 -5.69
N LEU A 125 13.04 3.83 -5.61
CA LEU A 125 12.30 2.77 -6.26
C LEU A 125 11.22 3.32 -7.20
N TRP A 126 10.97 2.61 -8.28
CA TRP A 126 9.75 2.71 -9.09
C TRP A 126 8.94 1.42 -8.93
N ILE A 127 7.71 1.56 -8.45
CA ILE A 127 6.81 0.43 -8.13
C ILE A 127 5.44 0.76 -8.72
N ASP A 128 4.94 -0.02 -9.67
CA ASP A 128 3.68 0.30 -10.38
C ASP A 128 2.50 0.55 -9.44
N ALA A 129 2.36 -0.25 -8.37
CA ALA A 129 1.26 -0.14 -7.41
C ALA A 129 1.27 1.15 -6.58
N ILE A 130 2.40 1.88 -6.53
CA ILE A 130 2.55 3.12 -5.74
C ILE A 130 2.84 4.33 -6.65
N CYS A 131 3.65 4.17 -7.69
CA CYS A 131 4.06 5.27 -8.56
C CYS A 131 2.97 5.63 -9.59
N ILE A 132 2.04 4.72 -9.87
CA ILE A 132 0.90 4.95 -10.74
C ILE A 132 -0.36 5.07 -9.88
N ASN A 133 -1.14 6.12 -10.11
CA ASN A 133 -2.45 6.25 -9.49
C ASN A 133 -3.40 5.19 -10.04
N GLN A 134 -3.50 4.06 -9.33
CA GLN A 134 -4.32 2.92 -9.74
C GLN A 134 -5.83 3.20 -9.79
N LEU A 135 -6.28 4.30 -9.18
CA LEU A 135 -7.67 4.75 -9.18
C LEU A 135 -7.99 5.65 -10.37
N ASP A 136 -6.97 6.21 -11.04
CA ASP A 136 -7.12 7.04 -12.22
C ASP A 136 -6.84 6.21 -13.48
N PHE A 137 -7.92 5.76 -14.13
CA PHE A 137 -7.80 4.91 -15.32
C PHE A 137 -7.03 5.58 -16.47
N ALA A 138 -7.25 6.89 -16.69
CA ALA A 138 -6.58 7.62 -17.75
C ALA A 138 -5.08 7.76 -17.47
N GLU A 139 -4.70 8.03 -16.20
CA GLU A 139 -3.29 8.01 -15.80
C GLU A 139 -2.69 6.62 -15.98
N ARG A 140 -3.40 5.58 -15.52
CA ARG A 140 -2.91 4.20 -15.57
C ARG A 140 -2.61 3.76 -17.00
N GLU A 141 -3.49 4.03 -17.96
CA GLU A 141 -3.25 3.71 -19.37
C GLU A 141 -1.99 4.41 -19.90
N VAL A 142 -1.85 5.70 -19.61
CA VAL A 142 -0.69 6.50 -20.03
C VAL A 142 0.60 6.01 -19.38
N GLN A 143 0.57 5.64 -18.10
CA GLN A 143 1.76 5.21 -17.36
C GLN A 143 2.18 3.78 -17.71
N VAL A 144 1.24 2.86 -17.94
CA VAL A 144 1.54 1.49 -18.39
C VAL A 144 2.23 1.50 -19.75
N GLN A 145 1.82 2.38 -20.67
CA GLN A 145 2.48 2.54 -21.97
C GLN A 145 3.89 3.16 -21.88
N GLN A 146 4.19 3.83 -20.77
CA GLN A 146 5.46 4.53 -20.52
C GLN A 146 6.29 3.85 -19.43
N MET A 147 5.93 2.62 -19.07
CA MET A 147 6.58 1.86 -18.02
C MET A 147 8.11 1.94 -18.21
N PRO A 148 8.88 2.25 -17.15
CA PRO A 148 10.33 2.32 -17.22
C PRO A 148 10.91 1.08 -17.88
N SER A 149 11.44 1.25 -19.09
CA SER A 149 12.12 0.19 -19.81
C SER A 149 13.50 -0.02 -19.20
N PRO A 150 14.03 -1.26 -19.16
CA PRO A 150 15.44 -1.52 -18.83
C PRO A 150 16.44 -0.74 -19.71
N VAL A 151 15.99 -0.25 -20.88
CA VAL A 151 16.80 0.58 -21.79
C VAL A 151 16.82 2.07 -21.36
N SER A 152 16.00 2.46 -20.38
CA SER A 152 16.02 3.81 -19.82
C SER A 152 17.35 4.07 -19.11
N LYS A 153 18.10 5.08 -19.58
CA LYS A 153 19.40 5.44 -18.98
C LYS A 153 19.32 5.90 -17.51
N SER A 154 18.11 6.22 -17.03
CA SER A 154 17.87 6.65 -15.64
C SER A 154 17.54 5.47 -14.71
N MET A 155 17.14 4.33 -15.28
CA MET A 155 16.91 3.10 -14.52
C MET A 155 18.26 2.42 -14.31
N ARG A 156 18.65 2.18 -13.05
CA ARG A 156 19.92 1.51 -12.74
C ARG A 156 19.86 0.02 -13.08
N HIS A 157 18.80 -0.64 -12.63
CA HIS A 157 18.52 -2.05 -12.87
C HIS A 157 17.07 -2.38 -12.46
N SER A 158 16.60 -3.55 -12.86
CA SER A 158 15.33 -4.13 -12.43
C SER A 158 15.58 -5.08 -11.26
N LEU A 159 14.75 -5.01 -10.23
CA LEU A 159 14.70 -5.94 -9.11
C LEU A 159 13.47 -6.84 -9.30
N THR A 160 13.62 -8.16 -9.16
CA THR A 160 12.51 -9.11 -9.34
C THR A 160 12.21 -9.83 -8.04
N TRP A 161 11.20 -9.38 -7.29
CA TRP A 161 10.82 -10.03 -6.05
C TRP A 161 9.94 -11.26 -6.28
N TYR A 162 10.45 -12.42 -5.89
CA TYR A 162 9.73 -13.69 -6.00
C TYR A 162 8.91 -14.06 -4.74
N GLY A 163 9.14 -13.36 -3.63
CA GLY A 163 8.51 -13.66 -2.34
C GLY A 163 9.50 -14.20 -1.31
N ARG A 164 8.98 -14.55 -0.13
CA ARG A 164 9.69 -15.35 0.85
C ARG A 164 9.41 -16.84 0.62
N PHE A 165 10.45 -17.60 0.31
CA PHE A 165 10.42 -19.06 0.29
C PHE A 165 11.15 -19.58 1.52
N ASP A 166 10.46 -20.34 2.36
CA ASP A 166 11.02 -20.95 3.59
C ASP A 166 11.76 -19.97 4.51
N GLY A 167 11.20 -18.77 4.67
CA GLY A 167 11.80 -17.71 5.50
C GLY A 167 12.96 -16.96 4.83
N THR A 168 13.41 -17.38 3.65
CA THR A 168 14.44 -16.71 2.85
C THR A 168 13.78 -15.85 1.78
N ALA A 169 14.24 -14.61 1.66
CA ALA A 169 13.77 -13.65 0.68
C ALA A 169 14.59 -13.76 -0.61
N VAL A 170 13.92 -13.70 -1.77
CA VAL A 170 14.53 -13.92 -3.09
C VAL A 170 14.24 -12.72 -4.01
N ILE A 171 15.30 -12.05 -4.49
CA ILE A 171 15.28 -11.05 -5.58
C ILE A 171 16.01 -11.60 -6.81
#